data_AF-A0A0D2KB24-F1
#
_entry.id   AF-A0A0D2KB24-F1
#
_cell.length_a   1.000
_cell.length_b   1.000
_cell.length_c   1.000
_cell.angle_alpha   90.00
_cell.angle_beta   90.00
_cell.angle_gamma   90.00
#
_symmetry.space_group_name_H-M   'P 1'
#
loop_
_entity.id
_entity.type
_entity.pdbx_description
1 polymer ?
#
loop_
_entity_poly.entity_id
_entity_poly.type
_entity_poly.pdbx_seq_one_letter_code
_entity_poly.pdbx_strand_id
1 'polypeptide(L)'
;MVLRDPPAQHLLAAAAVGRLHRCVDERSLPRADLALALTLQLLQLGADARRQLRDRRYALPAAPARQLAALWPQVVDVLAEAALDPAPGDEERERRHCSEEGWQELLAGYKADEVVRKVLQMLVLDRLSSHDLVTARLLLTLMRDSSHWAFRSALPEYAPFAYSLAGELQDLVRCGALHPGGSFWALAFEGVLLQLLDAHSQVHSECLRLLLLVAKDLPGEALGAHLEHMLAATRESRATARHRKHKYHEREARARREAEEFEQLAGDYLFSAGGGGLQSEWSDGFRAVRSLKYGTDENFSDLYKKVMFVGGLQEAALPEAVRAFLRESRDERGGQQRRGRASGGGGGRGGMDGLGGHGGGSDEDGAPGGVRDGGDDDDA
;
A
#
# COMPACT_ATOMS: atom_id res chain seq x y z
N MET A 1 19.55 17.15 4.00
CA MET A 1 18.11 17.09 3.70
C MET A 1 17.82 16.04 2.62
N VAL A 2 18.51 16.06 1.47
CA VAL A 2 18.33 15.08 0.38
C VAL A 2 18.36 13.61 0.83
N LEU A 3 19.36 13.17 1.60
CA LEU A 3 19.48 11.77 2.04
C LEU A 3 18.39 11.30 3.01
N ARG A 4 17.58 12.22 3.55
CA ARG A 4 16.43 11.90 4.40
C ARG A 4 15.19 11.61 3.55
N ASP A 5 15.15 12.07 2.31
CA ASP A 5 13.97 11.94 1.47
C ASP A 5 13.73 10.47 1.14
N PRO A 6 12.51 9.94 1.32
CA PRO A 6 12.22 8.53 1.08
C PRO A 6 12.70 8.04 -0.29
N PRO A 7 12.49 8.77 -1.41
CA PRO A 7 13.01 8.33 -2.72
C PRO A 7 14.53 8.15 -2.75
N ALA A 8 15.29 9.07 -2.13
CA ALA A 8 16.75 8.98 -2.09
C ALA A 8 17.22 7.75 -1.29
N GLN A 9 16.57 7.44 -0.16
CA GLN A 9 16.86 6.24 0.61
C GLN A 9 16.57 4.95 -0.16
N HIS A 10 15.48 4.92 -0.94
CA HIS A 10 15.16 3.77 -1.79
C HIS A 10 16.18 3.59 -2.91
N LEU A 11 16.59 4.67 -3.58
CA LEU A 11 17.62 4.63 -4.62
C LEU A 11 18.95 4.13 -4.08
N LEU A 12 19.34 4.56 -2.89
CA LEU A 12 20.56 4.06 -2.24
C LEU A 12 20.44 2.60 -1.83
N ALA A 13 19.28 2.15 -1.33
CA ALA A 13 19.05 0.74 -1.02
C ALA A 13 19.13 -0.13 -2.29
N ALA A 14 18.53 0.34 -3.40
CA ALA A 14 18.61 -0.34 -4.70
C ALA A 14 20.04 -0.36 -5.24
N ALA A 15 20.80 0.74 -5.08
CA ALA A 15 22.20 0.77 -5.44
C ALA A 15 23.03 -0.24 -4.61
N ALA A 16 22.75 -0.37 -3.31
CA ALA A 16 23.39 -1.37 -2.47
C ALA A 16 23.06 -2.81 -2.93
N VAL A 17 21.80 -3.09 -3.26
CA VAL A 17 21.38 -4.39 -3.84
C VAL A 17 22.13 -4.68 -5.15
N GLY A 18 22.19 -3.72 -6.07
CA GLY A 18 22.94 -3.88 -7.32
C GLY A 18 24.43 -4.15 -7.11
N ARG A 19 25.03 -3.60 -6.04
CA ARG A 19 26.42 -3.87 -5.65
C ARG A 19 26.59 -5.28 -5.05
N LEU A 20 25.63 -5.75 -4.27
CA LEU A 20 25.64 -7.12 -3.74
C LEU A 20 25.55 -8.15 -4.87
N HIS A 21 24.73 -7.91 -5.90
CA HIS A 21 24.71 -8.77 -7.11
C HIS A 21 26.06 -8.79 -7.81
N ARG A 22 26.71 -7.63 -7.99
CA ARG A 22 28.06 -7.59 -8.56
C ARG A 22 29.08 -8.38 -7.74
N CYS A 23 28.96 -8.41 -6.41
CA CYS A 23 29.84 -9.23 -5.58
C CYS A 23 29.68 -10.72 -5.92
N VAL A 24 28.45 -11.18 -6.19
CA VAL A 24 28.19 -12.55 -6.66
C VAL A 24 28.79 -12.77 -8.05
N ASP A 25 28.49 -11.90 -9.00
CA ASP A 25 28.95 -12.01 -10.40
C ASP A 25 30.48 -12.01 -10.52
N GLU A 26 31.14 -11.14 -9.78
CA GLU A 26 32.61 -10.97 -9.77
C GLU A 26 33.30 -11.93 -8.78
N ARG A 27 32.54 -12.73 -8.02
CA ARG A 27 33.04 -13.60 -6.94
C ARG A 27 33.92 -12.85 -5.95
N SER A 28 33.53 -11.63 -5.61
CA SER A 28 34.26 -10.74 -4.73
C SER A 28 33.57 -10.62 -3.37
N LEU A 29 34.36 -10.31 -2.33
CA LEU A 29 33.82 -10.12 -0.99
C LEU A 29 33.25 -8.70 -0.83
N PRO A 30 32.10 -8.49 -0.17
CA PRO A 30 31.52 -7.16 0.07
C PRO A 30 32.50 -6.14 0.66
N ARG A 31 33.40 -6.59 1.55
CA ARG A 31 34.43 -5.74 2.17
C ARG A 31 35.42 -5.13 1.17
N ALA A 32 35.56 -5.70 -0.03
CA ALA A 32 36.44 -5.20 -1.07
C ALA A 32 35.75 -4.15 -1.96
N ASP A 33 34.41 -4.06 -1.95
CA ASP A 33 33.67 -3.06 -2.71
C ASP A 33 33.56 -1.74 -1.93
N LEU A 34 34.45 -0.79 -2.25
CA LEU A 34 34.47 0.55 -1.66
C LEU A 34 33.18 1.35 -1.95
N ALA A 35 32.54 1.10 -3.10
CA ALA A 35 31.31 1.78 -3.46
C ALA A 35 30.10 1.25 -2.68
N LEU A 36 30.07 -0.06 -2.38
CA LEU A 36 29.11 -0.63 -1.43
C LEU A 36 29.27 0.00 -0.05
N ALA A 37 30.52 0.07 0.46
CA ALA A 37 30.80 0.69 1.75
C ALA A 37 30.30 2.15 1.82
N LEU A 38 30.58 2.95 0.78
CA LEU A 38 30.10 4.32 0.67
C LEU A 38 28.57 4.40 0.61
N THR A 39 27.93 3.53 -0.17
CA THR A 39 26.47 3.52 -0.32
C THR A 39 25.79 3.24 1.02
N LEU A 40 26.30 2.28 1.79
CA LEU A 40 25.81 1.95 3.12
C LEU A 40 26.05 3.09 4.13
N GLN A 41 27.19 3.79 4.05
CA GLN A 41 27.43 4.99 4.86
C GLN A 41 26.44 6.12 4.56
N LEU A 42 26.10 6.32 3.28
CA LEU A 42 25.12 7.33 2.88
C LEU A 42 23.71 6.97 3.36
N LEU A 43 23.33 5.68 3.32
CA LEU A 43 22.09 5.19 3.92
C LEU A 43 22.06 5.42 5.43
N GLN A 44 23.15 5.09 6.13
CA GLN A 44 23.28 5.31 7.57
C GLN A 44 23.15 6.80 7.92
N LEU A 45 23.80 7.66 7.15
CA LEU A 45 23.68 9.11 7.33
C LEU A 45 22.23 9.59 7.12
N GLY A 46 21.52 9.01 6.15
CA GLY A 46 20.11 9.27 5.91
C GLY A 46 19.21 8.84 7.08
N ALA A 47 19.45 7.66 7.65
CA ALA A 47 18.73 7.15 8.82
C ALA A 47 18.99 8.01 10.06
N ASP A 48 20.25 8.35 10.32
CA ASP A 48 20.67 9.15 11.48
C ASP A 48 20.33 10.63 11.35
N ALA A 49 20.02 11.13 10.14
CA ALA A 49 19.79 12.54 9.87
C ALA A 49 18.75 13.17 10.82
N ARG A 50 17.67 12.46 11.15
CA ARG A 50 16.63 12.98 12.07
C ARG A 50 17.18 13.18 13.48
N ARG A 51 17.96 12.22 13.98
CA ARG A 51 18.59 12.30 15.30
C ARG A 51 19.64 13.40 15.32
N GLN A 52 20.50 13.46 14.31
CA GLN A 52 21.57 14.46 14.21
C GLN A 52 21.01 15.89 14.12
N LEU A 53 19.92 16.10 13.37
CA LEU A 53 19.24 17.40 13.28
C LEU A 53 18.62 17.82 14.61
N ARG A 54 17.97 16.88 15.31
CA ARG A 54 17.36 17.13 16.63
C ARG A 54 18.43 17.46 17.67
N ASP A 55 19.49 16.69 17.70
CA ASP A 55 20.53 16.76 18.73
C ASP A 55 21.62 17.82 18.37
N ARG A 56 21.53 18.43 17.18
CA ARG A 56 22.48 19.41 16.60
C ARG A 56 23.94 18.91 16.60
N ARG A 57 24.12 17.61 16.45
CA ARG A 57 25.43 16.94 16.37
C ARG A 57 25.56 16.30 15.02
N TYR A 58 26.39 16.89 14.17
CA TYR A 58 26.58 16.46 12.80
C TYR A 58 27.87 15.66 12.71
N ALA A 59 27.75 14.40 12.31
CA ALA A 59 28.90 13.54 12.10
C ALA A 59 28.62 12.59 10.94
N LEU A 60 29.62 12.38 10.10
CA LEU A 60 29.56 11.30 9.13
C LEU A 60 29.68 9.96 9.89
N PRO A 61 28.75 9.01 9.69
CA PRO A 61 28.87 7.69 10.29
C PRO A 61 30.15 7.00 9.85
N ALA A 62 30.76 6.26 10.76
CA ALA A 62 31.90 5.41 10.43
C ALA A 62 31.50 4.37 9.37
N ALA A 63 32.48 3.90 8.59
CA ALA A 63 32.23 2.83 7.63
C ALA A 63 31.70 1.60 8.37
N PRO A 64 30.68 0.89 7.83
CA PRO A 64 30.08 -0.27 8.49
C PRO A 64 30.98 -1.51 8.34
N ALA A 65 32.25 -1.42 8.78
CA ALA A 65 33.28 -2.43 8.58
C ALA A 65 32.90 -3.79 9.15
N ARG A 66 32.25 -3.80 10.33
CA ARG A 66 31.75 -5.04 10.94
C ARG A 66 30.67 -5.71 10.08
N GLN A 67 29.72 -4.93 9.56
CA GLN A 67 28.66 -5.47 8.72
C GLN A 67 29.22 -5.97 7.38
N LEU A 68 30.17 -5.25 6.79
CA LEU A 68 30.86 -5.66 5.56
C LEU A 68 31.70 -6.93 5.72
N ALA A 69 32.18 -7.19 6.94
CA ALA A 69 32.97 -8.37 7.24
C ALA A 69 32.13 -9.60 7.65
N ALA A 70 30.94 -9.40 8.20
CA ALA A 70 30.17 -10.48 8.82
C ALA A 70 28.75 -10.64 8.24
N LEU A 71 27.97 -9.56 8.18
CA LEU A 71 26.56 -9.60 7.77
C LEU A 71 26.37 -9.67 6.25
N TRP A 72 26.97 -8.73 5.50
CA TRP A 72 26.78 -8.64 4.05
C TRP A 72 27.32 -9.86 3.27
N PRO A 73 28.39 -10.55 3.72
CA PRO A 73 28.77 -11.85 3.16
C PRO A 73 27.65 -12.89 3.21
N GLN A 74 26.89 -12.98 4.32
CA GLN A 74 25.74 -13.91 4.41
C GLN A 74 24.66 -13.59 3.36
N VAL A 75 24.46 -12.30 3.06
CA VAL A 75 23.52 -11.88 2.01
C VAL A 75 24.04 -12.27 0.62
N VAL A 76 25.34 -12.13 0.38
CA VAL A 76 25.98 -12.58 -0.88
C VAL A 76 25.88 -14.10 -1.01
N ASP A 77 26.08 -14.86 0.07
CA ASP A 77 25.96 -16.32 0.05
C ASP A 77 24.54 -16.74 -0.32
N VAL A 78 23.52 -16.10 0.28
CA VAL A 78 22.10 -16.30 -0.10
C VAL A 78 21.86 -16.05 -1.58
N LEU A 79 22.46 -14.99 -2.14
CA LEU A 79 22.33 -14.65 -3.56
C LEU A 79 23.12 -15.59 -4.49
N ALA A 80 24.29 -16.05 -4.04
CA ALA A 80 25.11 -17.00 -4.79
C ALA A 80 24.46 -18.37 -4.87
N GLU A 81 23.85 -18.84 -3.77
CA GLU A 81 23.06 -20.08 -3.75
C GLU A 81 21.84 -20.01 -4.67
N ALA A 82 21.24 -18.83 -4.80
CA ALA A 82 20.13 -18.58 -5.73
C ALA A 82 20.55 -18.66 -7.20
N ALA A 83 21.77 -18.23 -7.52
CA ALA A 83 22.33 -18.25 -8.87
C ALA A 83 22.65 -19.69 -9.37
N LEU A 84 22.53 -20.71 -8.52
CA LEU A 84 22.62 -22.11 -8.92
C LEU A 84 21.32 -22.55 -9.59
N ASP A 85 21.44 -23.24 -10.73
CA ASP A 85 20.31 -23.64 -11.59
C ASP A 85 19.13 -24.20 -10.76
N PRO A 86 17.96 -23.53 -10.74
CA PRO A 86 16.80 -24.02 -10.03
C PRO A 86 16.29 -25.30 -10.70
N ALA A 87 16.11 -26.36 -9.92
CA ALA A 87 15.52 -27.58 -10.44
C ALA A 87 14.02 -27.35 -10.71
N PRO A 88 13.42 -27.98 -11.74
CA PRO A 88 11.98 -27.91 -11.97
C PRO A 88 11.23 -28.41 -10.71
N GLY A 89 10.37 -27.56 -10.14
CA GLY A 89 9.66 -27.80 -8.87
C GLY A 89 10.31 -27.19 -7.63
N ASP A 90 11.41 -26.44 -7.75
CA ASP A 90 12.05 -25.77 -6.60
C ASP A 90 11.23 -24.61 -6.00
N GLU A 91 10.17 -24.15 -6.66
CA GLU A 91 9.28 -23.05 -6.20
C GLU A 91 8.57 -23.36 -4.86
N GLU A 92 8.36 -24.65 -4.57
CA GLU A 92 7.79 -25.14 -3.32
C GLU A 92 8.83 -25.71 -2.34
N ARG A 93 10.10 -25.85 -2.76
CA ARG A 93 11.15 -26.36 -1.88
C ARG A 93 11.54 -25.30 -0.85
N GLU A 94 11.39 -25.66 0.42
CA GLU A 94 12.04 -24.95 1.52
C GLU A 94 13.57 -25.15 1.40
N ARG A 95 14.26 -24.21 0.77
CA ARG A 95 15.72 -24.15 0.87
C ARG A 95 16.06 -23.79 2.32
N ARG A 96 16.86 -24.66 2.96
CA ARG A 96 17.45 -24.36 4.26
C ARG A 96 18.46 -23.24 4.07
N HIS A 97 18.45 -22.29 5.00
CA HIS A 97 19.36 -21.15 5.02
C HIS A 97 20.82 -21.58 4.97
N CYS A 98 21.70 -20.61 4.71
CA CYS A 98 23.10 -20.66 5.13
C CYS A 98 23.22 -21.13 6.60
N SER A 99 24.42 -21.49 7.06
CA SER A 99 24.67 -22.04 8.41
C SER A 99 23.81 -21.37 9.51
N GLU A 100 23.36 -22.15 10.50
CA GLU A 100 22.48 -21.66 11.56
C GLU A 100 23.03 -20.39 12.23
N GLU A 101 24.35 -20.32 12.41
CA GLU A 101 25.06 -19.13 12.91
C GLU A 101 24.90 -17.90 11.99
N GLY A 102 25.06 -18.06 10.67
CA GLY A 102 24.90 -16.99 9.69
C GLY A 102 23.45 -16.47 9.63
N TRP A 103 22.48 -17.37 9.76
CA TRP A 103 21.07 -17.00 9.84
C TRP A 103 20.75 -16.17 11.08
N GLN A 104 21.27 -16.56 12.24
CA GLN A 104 21.10 -15.79 13.47
C GLN A 104 21.78 -14.42 13.39
N GLU A 105 22.94 -14.32 12.72
CA GLU A 105 23.60 -13.04 12.49
C GLU A 105 22.77 -12.11 11.59
N LEU A 106 22.18 -12.64 10.51
CA LEU A 106 21.25 -11.88 9.67
C LEU A 106 20.01 -11.41 10.44
N LEU A 107 19.42 -12.28 11.26
CA LEU A 107 18.26 -11.94 12.10
C LEU A 107 18.61 -10.83 13.11
N ALA A 108 19.75 -10.96 13.79
CA ALA A 108 20.23 -9.96 14.74
C ALA A 108 20.48 -8.61 14.05
N GLY A 109 21.11 -8.63 12.88
CA GLY A 109 21.36 -7.45 12.06
C GLY A 109 20.08 -6.76 11.60
N TYR A 110 19.11 -7.53 11.10
CA TYR A 110 17.82 -7.01 10.64
C TYR A 110 17.03 -6.34 11.78
N LYS A 111 17.05 -6.94 12.98
CA LYS A 111 16.40 -6.35 14.17
C LYS A 111 17.09 -5.06 14.61
N ALA A 112 18.42 -5.03 14.58
CA ALA A 112 19.19 -3.93 15.15
C ALA A 112 19.29 -2.70 14.23
N ASP A 113 19.32 -2.89 12.91
CA ASP A 113 19.77 -1.84 11.98
C ASP A 113 18.75 -1.51 10.88
N GLU A 114 18.36 -0.23 10.80
CA GLU A 114 17.44 0.31 9.78
C GLU A 114 18.00 0.19 8.35
N VAL A 115 19.31 0.36 8.16
CA VAL A 115 19.96 0.23 6.84
C VAL A 115 19.87 -1.21 6.35
N VAL A 116 20.13 -2.17 7.23
CA VAL A 116 20.01 -3.60 6.91
C VAL A 116 18.58 -3.92 6.48
N ARG A 117 17.58 -3.43 7.22
CA ARG A 117 16.17 -3.61 6.85
C ARG A 117 15.83 -3.04 5.48
N LYS A 118 16.23 -1.80 5.19
CA LYS A 118 15.93 -1.17 3.89
C LYS A 118 16.55 -1.92 2.72
N VAL A 119 17.81 -2.34 2.86
CA VAL A 119 18.50 -3.10 1.80
C VAL A 119 17.83 -4.46 1.60
N LEU A 120 17.49 -5.18 2.67
CA LEU A 120 16.82 -6.49 2.55
C LEU A 120 15.38 -6.38 2.05
N GLN A 121 14.64 -5.33 2.43
CA GLN A 121 13.33 -5.00 1.86
C GLN A 121 13.43 -4.77 0.35
N MET A 122 14.42 -3.98 -0.09
CA MET A 122 14.66 -3.76 -1.51
C MET A 122 15.07 -5.06 -2.22
N LEU A 123 15.90 -5.88 -1.58
CA LEU A 123 16.35 -7.15 -2.15
C LEU A 123 15.18 -8.11 -2.37
N VAL A 124 14.23 -8.19 -1.42
CA VAL A 124 13.00 -8.99 -1.61
C VAL A 124 12.24 -8.55 -2.86
N LEU A 125 12.00 -7.25 -3.03
CA LEU A 125 11.27 -6.74 -4.19
C LEU A 125 12.02 -7.01 -5.51
N ASP A 126 13.34 -6.85 -5.49
CA ASP A 126 14.22 -7.18 -6.63
C ASP A 126 14.16 -8.66 -7.01
N ARG A 127 14.12 -9.58 -6.03
CA ARG A 127 13.95 -11.02 -6.28
C ARG A 127 12.56 -11.37 -6.80
N LEU A 128 11.51 -10.79 -6.22
CA LEU A 128 10.12 -11.01 -6.68
C LEU A 128 9.93 -10.56 -8.13
N SER A 129 10.44 -9.38 -8.49
CA SER A 129 10.35 -8.84 -9.85
C SER A 129 11.18 -9.64 -10.87
N SER A 130 12.22 -10.34 -10.41
CA SER A 130 13.02 -11.27 -11.21
C SER A 130 12.43 -12.69 -11.26
N HIS A 131 11.26 -12.91 -10.65
CA HIS A 131 10.64 -14.24 -10.48
C HIS A 131 11.49 -15.27 -9.73
N ASP A 132 12.47 -14.82 -8.94
CA ASP A 132 13.25 -15.68 -8.05
C ASP A 132 12.50 -15.87 -6.72
N LEU A 133 11.50 -16.76 -6.76
CA LEU A 133 10.62 -17.03 -5.62
C LEU A 133 11.34 -17.75 -4.48
N VAL A 134 12.41 -18.49 -4.77
CA VAL A 134 13.16 -19.24 -3.78
C VAL A 134 13.90 -18.28 -2.85
N THR A 135 14.64 -17.33 -3.41
CA THR A 135 15.35 -16.33 -2.61
C THR A 135 14.38 -15.38 -1.95
N ALA A 136 13.31 -14.97 -2.64
CA ALA A 136 12.27 -14.14 -2.05
C ALA A 136 11.64 -14.83 -0.83
N ARG A 137 11.35 -16.15 -0.90
CA ARG A 137 10.82 -16.94 0.23
C ARG A 137 11.79 -16.94 1.41
N LEU A 138 13.08 -17.13 1.14
CA LEU A 138 14.11 -17.13 2.18
C LEU A 138 14.13 -15.77 2.91
N LEU A 139 14.19 -14.68 2.16
CA LEU A 139 14.24 -13.33 2.71
C LEU A 139 12.93 -12.94 3.42
N LEU A 140 11.77 -13.34 2.90
CA LEU A 140 10.48 -13.14 3.57
C LEU A 140 10.38 -13.93 4.88
N THR A 141 10.95 -15.15 4.93
CA THR A 141 11.07 -15.93 6.16
C THR A 141 11.95 -15.20 7.19
N LEU A 142 13.10 -14.65 6.77
CA LEU A 142 13.95 -13.82 7.65
C LEU A 142 13.16 -12.68 8.27
N MET A 143 12.39 -11.98 7.44
CA MET A 143 11.57 -10.86 7.87
C MET A 143 10.50 -11.30 8.88
N ARG A 144 9.79 -12.39 8.59
CA ARG A 144 8.77 -12.97 9.49
C ARG A 144 9.36 -13.37 10.84
N ASP A 145 10.45 -14.12 10.82
CA ASP A 145 11.10 -14.65 12.01
C ASP A 145 11.77 -13.55 12.84
N SER A 146 12.12 -12.41 12.21
CA SER A 146 12.56 -11.23 12.94
C SER A 146 11.46 -10.65 13.84
N SER A 147 10.18 -10.78 13.45
CA SER A 147 9.03 -10.18 14.14
C SER A 147 9.21 -8.70 14.50
N HIS A 148 10.09 -7.97 13.80
CA HIS A 148 10.43 -6.58 14.15
C HIS A 148 9.23 -5.63 14.00
N TRP A 149 8.30 -5.93 13.10
CA TRP A 149 7.04 -5.18 12.96
C TRP A 149 6.05 -5.38 14.11
N ALA A 150 6.30 -6.31 15.05
CA ALA A 150 5.51 -6.38 16.28
C ALA A 150 5.60 -5.07 17.09
N PHE A 151 6.67 -4.30 16.91
CA PHE A 151 6.78 -2.95 17.45
C PHE A 151 6.00 -1.97 16.57
N ARG A 152 4.85 -1.49 17.07
CA ARG A 152 4.00 -0.51 16.37
C ARG A 152 4.74 0.75 15.93
N SER A 153 5.80 1.15 16.64
CA SER A 153 6.66 2.28 16.29
C SER A 153 7.48 2.05 15.01
N ALA A 154 7.74 0.80 14.65
CA ALA A 154 8.49 0.44 13.45
C ALA A 154 7.59 0.38 12.20
N LEU A 155 6.28 0.12 12.33
CA LEU A 155 5.37 -0.06 11.19
C LEU A 155 5.41 1.04 10.12
N PRO A 156 5.47 2.35 10.45
CA PRO A 156 5.54 3.40 9.43
C PRO A 156 6.79 3.31 8.54
N GLU A 157 7.88 2.72 9.01
CA GLU A 157 9.11 2.48 8.23
C GLU A 157 8.85 1.51 7.07
N TYR A 158 7.94 0.55 7.27
CA TYR A 158 7.61 -0.50 6.32
C TYR A 158 6.56 -0.10 5.28
N ALA A 159 5.90 1.05 5.42
CA ALA A 159 4.81 1.44 4.53
C ALA A 159 5.17 1.42 3.02
N PRO A 160 6.34 1.95 2.59
CA PRO A 160 6.73 1.89 1.18
C PRO A 160 7.00 0.47 0.68
N PHE A 161 7.63 -0.36 1.53
CA PHE A 161 7.89 -1.76 1.24
C PHE A 161 6.59 -2.55 1.13
N ALA A 162 5.69 -2.45 2.10
CA ALA A 162 4.42 -3.17 2.11
C ALA A 162 3.54 -2.80 0.90
N TYR A 163 3.55 -1.51 0.52
CA TYR A 163 2.86 -1.06 -0.69
C TYR A 163 3.43 -1.74 -1.95
N SER A 164 4.75 -1.76 -2.09
CA SER A 164 5.43 -2.33 -3.26
C SER A 164 5.29 -3.86 -3.28
N LEU A 165 5.41 -4.51 -2.12
CA LEU A 165 5.19 -5.94 -1.95
C LEU A 165 3.79 -6.34 -2.39
N ALA A 166 2.76 -5.59 -1.99
CA ALA A 166 1.39 -5.84 -2.45
C ALA A 166 1.26 -5.73 -3.98
N GLY A 167 2.01 -4.82 -4.62
CA GLY A 167 2.08 -4.69 -6.08
C GLY A 167 2.75 -5.90 -6.75
N GLU A 168 3.93 -6.29 -6.29
CA GLU A 168 4.67 -7.45 -6.82
C GLU A 168 3.87 -8.75 -6.67
N LEU A 169 3.20 -8.96 -5.52
CA LEU A 169 2.33 -10.13 -5.33
C LEU A 169 1.13 -10.12 -6.29
N GLN A 170 0.57 -8.95 -6.63
CA GLN A 170 -0.49 -8.86 -7.64
C GLN A 170 0.03 -9.28 -9.03
N ASP A 171 1.24 -8.89 -9.38
CA ASP A 171 1.85 -9.25 -10.67
C ASP A 171 2.17 -10.75 -10.73
N LEU A 172 2.66 -11.34 -9.64
CA LEU A 172 2.85 -12.79 -9.54
C LEU A 172 1.55 -13.58 -9.67
N VAL A 173 0.44 -13.10 -9.08
CA VAL A 173 -0.89 -13.71 -9.27
C VAL A 173 -1.31 -13.64 -10.74
N ARG A 174 -1.14 -12.47 -11.39
CA ARG A 174 -1.52 -12.28 -12.81
C ARG A 174 -0.74 -13.19 -13.75
N CYS A 175 0.53 -13.43 -13.46
CA CYS A 175 1.39 -14.34 -14.23
C CYS A 175 1.22 -15.82 -13.83
N GLY A 176 0.37 -16.13 -12.85
CA GLY A 176 0.12 -17.50 -12.40
C GLY A 176 1.23 -18.10 -11.53
N ALA A 177 2.21 -17.30 -11.11
CA ALA A 177 3.34 -17.74 -10.26
C ALA A 177 3.01 -17.71 -8.76
N LEU A 178 1.88 -17.12 -8.36
CA LEU A 178 1.39 -17.10 -6.99
C LEU A 178 -0.04 -17.62 -6.91
N HIS A 179 -0.21 -18.75 -6.22
CA HIS A 179 -1.52 -19.35 -5.99
C HIS A 179 -2.05 -19.07 -4.57
N PRO A 180 -3.31 -18.64 -4.42
CA PRO A 180 -3.95 -18.47 -3.12
C PRO A 180 -4.03 -19.79 -2.36
N GLY A 181 -3.76 -19.77 -1.06
CA GLY A 181 -3.72 -20.97 -0.22
C GLY A 181 -2.43 -21.81 -0.33
N GLY A 182 -1.53 -21.47 -1.25
CA GLY A 182 -0.21 -22.09 -1.35
C GLY A 182 0.74 -21.67 -0.21
N SER A 183 1.84 -22.41 -0.05
CA SER A 183 2.83 -22.13 1.01
C SER A 183 3.50 -20.75 0.87
N PHE A 184 3.75 -20.30 -0.37
CA PHE A 184 4.30 -18.96 -0.62
C PHE A 184 3.28 -17.86 -0.30
N TRP A 185 1.99 -18.08 -0.61
CA TRP A 185 0.91 -17.17 -0.23
C TRP A 185 0.81 -17.02 1.28
N ALA A 186 0.80 -18.14 2.02
CA ALA A 186 0.77 -18.13 3.47
C ALA A 186 1.97 -17.36 4.07
N LEU A 187 3.15 -17.47 3.46
CA LEU A 187 4.31 -16.69 3.90
C LEU A 187 4.19 -15.21 3.54
N ALA A 188 4.07 -14.89 2.25
CA ALA A 188 4.19 -13.53 1.73
C ALA A 188 2.98 -12.67 2.06
N PHE A 189 1.78 -13.21 1.86
CA PHE A 189 0.54 -12.50 2.13
C PHE A 189 0.20 -12.55 3.62
N GLU A 190 0.02 -13.75 4.19
CA GLU A 190 -0.51 -13.89 5.55
C GLU A 190 0.55 -13.63 6.62
N GLY A 191 1.76 -14.13 6.42
CA GLY A 191 2.87 -14.03 7.36
C GLY A 191 3.58 -12.68 7.37
N VAL A 192 3.58 -11.96 6.24
CA VAL A 192 4.28 -10.66 6.11
C VAL A 192 3.31 -9.53 5.80
N LEU A 193 2.63 -9.55 4.65
CA LEU A 193 1.87 -8.40 4.18
C LEU A 193 0.69 -8.03 5.10
N LEU A 194 -0.06 -9.01 5.61
CA LEU A 194 -1.15 -8.77 6.56
C LEU A 194 -0.64 -8.12 7.87
N GLN A 195 0.57 -8.48 8.32
CA GLN A 195 1.17 -7.89 9.52
C GLN A 195 1.54 -6.41 9.32
N LEU A 196 1.69 -5.97 8.08
CA LEU A 196 2.09 -4.60 7.72
C LEU A 196 0.90 -3.71 7.29
N LEU A 197 -0.34 -4.19 7.39
CA LEU A 197 -1.54 -3.44 6.95
C LEU A 197 -1.72 -2.09 7.63
N ASP A 198 -1.34 -2.00 8.90
CA ASP A 198 -1.48 -0.79 9.70
C ASP A 198 -0.38 0.26 9.40
N ALA A 199 0.59 -0.07 8.55
CA ALA A 199 1.66 0.84 8.17
C ALA A 199 1.14 2.09 7.44
N HIS A 200 0.15 1.93 6.55
CA HIS A 200 -0.49 3.04 5.82
C HIS A 200 -1.82 2.64 5.18
N SER A 201 -2.74 3.59 5.01
CA SER A 201 -4.07 3.36 4.39
C SER A 201 -3.98 2.85 2.93
N GLN A 202 -2.93 3.23 2.21
CA GLN A 202 -2.71 2.76 0.84
C GLN A 202 -2.29 1.29 0.78
N VAL A 203 -1.55 0.81 1.78
CA VAL A 203 -1.21 -0.62 1.88
C VAL A 203 -2.48 -1.45 1.99
N HIS A 204 -3.41 -1.02 2.85
CA HIS A 204 -4.72 -1.67 2.96
C HIS A 204 -5.49 -1.70 1.63
N SER A 205 -5.43 -0.63 0.85
CA SER A 205 -6.08 -0.55 -0.46
C SER A 205 -5.47 -1.54 -1.46
N GLU A 206 -4.14 -1.61 -1.54
CA GLU A 206 -3.45 -2.58 -2.41
C GLU A 206 -3.71 -4.02 -1.97
N CYS A 207 -3.77 -4.30 -0.67
CA CYS A 207 -4.15 -5.63 -0.18
C CYS A 207 -5.58 -6.02 -0.58
N LEU A 208 -6.54 -5.09 -0.57
CA LEU A 208 -7.89 -5.35 -1.06
C LEU A 208 -7.90 -5.62 -2.57
N ARG A 209 -7.06 -4.91 -3.35
CA ARG A 209 -6.94 -5.17 -4.79
C ARG A 209 -6.28 -6.53 -5.07
N LEU A 210 -5.30 -6.92 -4.28
CA LEU A 210 -4.73 -8.27 -4.33
C LEU A 210 -5.79 -9.34 -4.03
N LEU A 211 -6.54 -9.19 -2.94
CA LEU A 211 -7.63 -10.11 -2.61
C LEU A 211 -8.70 -10.16 -3.71
N LEU A 212 -9.00 -9.04 -4.37
CA LEU A 212 -9.95 -9.00 -5.48
C LEU A 212 -9.51 -9.87 -6.67
N LEU A 213 -8.20 -9.96 -6.93
CA LEU A 213 -7.68 -10.80 -8.02
C LEU A 213 -7.86 -12.28 -7.74
N VAL A 214 -7.72 -12.70 -6.48
CA VAL A 214 -7.78 -14.12 -6.06
C VAL A 214 -9.12 -14.51 -5.42
N ALA A 215 -10.09 -13.59 -5.36
CA ALA A 215 -11.32 -13.78 -4.58
C ALA A 215 -12.14 -15.00 -5.00
N LYS A 216 -12.08 -15.39 -6.29
CA LYS A 216 -12.79 -16.57 -6.82
C LYS A 216 -12.12 -17.90 -6.47
N ASP A 217 -10.82 -17.86 -6.24
CA ASP A 217 -9.98 -19.04 -6.03
C ASP A 217 -9.82 -19.35 -4.53
N LEU A 218 -10.18 -18.40 -3.65
CA LEU A 218 -10.18 -18.57 -2.21
C LEU A 218 -11.51 -19.16 -1.69
N PRO A 219 -11.46 -20.10 -0.73
CA PRO A 219 -12.64 -20.50 0.02
C PRO A 219 -13.30 -19.29 0.71
N GLY A 220 -14.64 -19.24 0.70
CA GLY A 220 -15.38 -18.13 1.31
C GLY A 220 -15.02 -17.88 2.77
N GLU A 221 -14.78 -18.94 3.55
CA GLU A 221 -14.35 -18.83 4.95
C GLU A 221 -12.99 -18.14 5.09
N ALA A 222 -12.01 -18.52 4.26
CA ALA A 222 -10.67 -17.91 4.25
C ALA A 222 -10.74 -16.45 3.82
N LEU A 223 -11.51 -16.15 2.76
CA LEU A 223 -11.72 -14.77 2.30
C LEU A 223 -12.40 -13.92 3.38
N GLY A 224 -13.40 -14.46 4.07
CA GLY A 224 -14.05 -13.81 5.22
C GLY A 224 -13.05 -13.49 6.35
N ALA A 225 -12.22 -14.46 6.73
CA ALA A 225 -11.21 -14.31 7.76
C ALA A 225 -10.15 -13.24 7.40
N HIS A 226 -9.70 -13.20 6.14
CA HIS A 226 -8.78 -12.16 5.68
C HIS A 226 -9.42 -10.76 5.76
N LEU A 227 -10.68 -10.61 5.33
CA LEU A 227 -11.39 -9.33 5.40
C LEU A 227 -11.58 -8.85 6.85
N GLU A 228 -11.90 -9.76 7.76
CA GLU A 228 -12.00 -9.48 9.19
C GLU A 228 -10.66 -9.04 9.78
N HIS A 229 -9.58 -9.79 9.49
CA HIS A 229 -8.24 -9.43 9.92
C HIS A 229 -7.84 -8.03 9.43
N MET A 230 -8.11 -7.74 8.16
CA MET A 230 -7.82 -6.42 7.58
C MET A 230 -8.58 -5.28 8.24
N LEU A 231 -9.86 -5.50 8.60
CA LEU A 231 -10.65 -4.51 9.33
C LEU A 231 -10.14 -4.31 10.75
N ALA A 232 -9.78 -5.39 11.44
CA ALA A 232 -9.25 -5.34 12.80
C ALA A 232 -7.93 -4.57 12.83
N ALA A 233 -6.99 -4.92 11.95
CA ALA A 233 -5.67 -4.31 11.85
C ALA A 233 -5.74 -2.79 11.59
N THR A 234 -6.73 -2.34 10.82
CA THR A 234 -6.88 -0.92 10.45
C THR A 234 -7.89 -0.16 11.28
N ARG A 235 -8.53 -0.77 12.29
CA ARG A 235 -9.54 -0.10 13.14
C ARG A 235 -8.94 1.07 13.91
N GLU A 236 -7.78 0.87 14.54
CA GLU A 236 -7.08 1.89 15.33
C GLU A 236 -6.46 2.99 14.44
N SER A 237 -5.87 2.61 13.31
CA SER A 237 -5.38 3.60 12.32
C SER A 237 -6.51 4.43 11.73
N ARG A 238 -7.68 3.84 11.44
CA ARG A 238 -8.86 4.60 11.00
C ARG A 238 -9.38 5.56 12.07
N ALA A 239 -9.42 5.15 13.33
CA ALA A 239 -9.79 6.04 14.44
C ALA A 239 -8.80 7.20 14.58
N THR A 240 -7.51 6.91 14.51
CA THR A 240 -6.43 7.92 14.57
C THR A 240 -6.46 8.85 13.36
N ALA A 241 -6.71 8.33 12.15
CA ALA A 241 -6.83 9.09 10.92
C ALA A 241 -8.07 9.99 10.95
N ARG A 242 -9.22 9.49 11.42
CA ARG A 242 -10.44 10.29 11.65
C ARG A 242 -10.15 11.45 12.62
N HIS A 243 -9.44 11.18 13.72
CA HIS A 243 -9.06 12.21 14.70
C HIS A 243 -8.06 13.25 14.13
N ARG A 244 -7.05 12.82 13.38
CA ARG A 244 -6.10 13.72 12.71
C ARG A 244 -6.77 14.56 11.63
N LYS A 245 -7.70 13.98 10.86
CA LYS A 245 -8.50 14.69 9.86
C LYS A 245 -9.39 15.74 10.50
N HIS A 246 -10.04 15.40 11.62
CA HIS A 246 -10.80 16.37 12.42
C HIS A 246 -9.91 17.53 12.87
N LYS A 247 -8.75 17.24 13.45
CA LYS A 247 -7.79 18.26 13.91
C LYS A 247 -7.22 19.09 12.77
N TYR A 248 -7.02 18.51 11.59
CA TYR A 248 -6.60 19.22 10.38
C TYR A 248 -7.70 20.15 9.89
N HIS A 249 -8.94 19.68 9.76
CA HIS A 249 -10.07 20.53 9.37
C HIS A 249 -10.37 21.62 10.41
N GLU A 250 -10.17 21.37 11.70
CA GLU A 250 -10.24 22.41 12.73
C GLU A 250 -9.16 23.47 12.54
N ARG A 251 -7.92 23.05 12.26
CA ARG A 251 -6.81 23.97 11.96
C ARG A 251 -7.02 24.73 10.67
N GLU A 252 -7.55 24.09 9.65
CA GLU A 252 -7.86 24.69 8.36
C GLU A 252 -9.03 25.66 8.49
N ALA A 253 -10.09 25.31 9.22
CA ALA A 253 -11.22 26.19 9.51
C ALA A 253 -10.78 27.39 10.36
N ARG A 254 -9.86 27.17 11.32
CA ARG A 254 -9.25 28.25 12.09
C ARG A 254 -8.38 29.15 11.22
N ALA A 255 -7.54 28.59 10.36
CA ALA A 255 -6.71 29.34 9.43
C ALA A 255 -7.55 30.12 8.40
N ARG A 256 -8.69 29.56 7.95
CA ARG A 256 -9.65 30.28 7.10
C ARG A 256 -10.32 31.43 7.83
N ARG A 257 -10.74 31.25 9.09
CA ARG A 257 -11.26 32.35 9.91
C ARG A 257 -10.21 33.43 10.16
N GLU A 258 -8.99 33.04 10.48
CA GLU A 258 -7.87 33.97 10.66
C GLU A 258 -7.51 34.68 9.35
N ALA A 259 -7.64 34.01 8.20
CA ALA A 259 -7.46 34.61 6.87
C ALA A 259 -8.61 35.55 6.49
N GLU A 260 -9.87 35.21 6.80
CA GLU A 260 -11.05 36.06 6.60
C GLU A 260 -11.00 37.30 7.50
N GLU A 261 -10.58 37.14 8.76
CA GLU A 261 -10.32 38.25 9.70
C GLU A 261 -9.16 39.11 9.21
N PHE A 262 -8.08 38.50 8.70
CA PHE A 262 -6.95 39.22 8.11
C PHE A 262 -7.34 39.92 6.80
N GLU A 263 -8.20 39.35 5.97
CA GLU A 263 -8.70 39.95 4.73
C GLU A 263 -9.69 41.09 5.02
N GLN A 264 -10.47 40.99 6.10
CA GLN A 264 -11.28 42.11 6.63
C GLN A 264 -10.41 43.24 7.20
N LEU A 265 -9.27 42.92 7.81
CA LEU A 265 -8.28 43.89 8.32
C LEU A 265 -7.38 44.46 7.22
N ALA A 266 -7.06 43.67 6.20
CA ALA A 266 -6.18 44.01 5.07
C ALA A 266 -6.94 44.54 3.85
N GLY A 267 -8.29 44.52 3.88
CA GLY A 267 -9.19 45.09 2.90
C GLY A 267 -9.00 46.60 2.68
N ASP A 268 -8.26 47.27 3.57
CA ASP A 268 -7.84 48.66 3.40
C ASP A 268 -6.40 48.84 2.85
N TYR A 269 -5.59 47.79 2.66
CA TYR A 269 -4.15 47.97 2.33
C TYR A 269 -3.49 47.06 1.28
N LEU A 270 -4.07 45.96 0.78
CA LEU A 270 -3.29 44.97 0.00
C LEU A 270 -3.94 44.41 -1.27
N PHE A 271 -4.53 45.28 -2.11
CA PHE A 271 -4.75 44.96 -3.54
C PHE A 271 -3.47 45.20 -4.36
N SER A 272 -2.36 44.54 -4.03
CA SER A 272 -1.16 44.49 -4.89
C SER A 272 -0.15 43.45 -4.38
N ALA A 273 -0.27 42.20 -4.85
CA ALA A 273 0.85 41.34 -5.23
C ALA A 273 0.34 39.90 -5.42
N GLY A 274 0.33 39.46 -6.68
CA GLY A 274 0.07 38.06 -7.04
C GLY A 274 1.15 37.12 -6.49
N GLY A 275 0.73 35.94 -6.06
CA GLY A 275 1.63 34.88 -5.61
C GLY A 275 1.07 33.52 -5.99
N GLY A 276 1.39 33.06 -7.19
CA GLY A 276 1.06 31.75 -7.70
C GLY A 276 1.75 30.63 -6.91
N GLY A 277 1.00 29.59 -6.58
CA GLY A 277 1.52 28.38 -5.95
C GLY A 277 2.32 27.54 -6.93
N LEU A 278 3.61 27.36 -6.66
CA LEU A 278 4.42 26.32 -7.28
C LEU A 278 4.05 24.95 -6.67
N GLN A 279 3.28 24.15 -7.40
CA GLN A 279 3.29 22.70 -7.24
C GLN A 279 4.39 22.12 -8.14
N SER A 280 5.43 21.55 -7.53
CA SER A 280 6.52 20.89 -8.25
C SER A 280 6.11 19.46 -8.61
N GLU A 281 5.71 19.25 -9.86
CA GLU A 281 5.58 17.95 -10.52
C GLU A 281 6.96 17.44 -10.94
N TRP A 282 7.64 16.71 -10.07
CA TRP A 282 8.89 16.00 -10.41
C TRP A 282 8.86 14.61 -9.78
N SER A 283 8.45 13.59 -10.54
CA SER A 283 9.02 12.22 -10.50
C SER A 283 8.11 11.22 -11.23
N ASP A 284 8.14 11.23 -12.56
CA ASP A 284 7.38 10.30 -13.42
C ASP A 284 8.28 9.31 -14.18
N GLY A 285 9.40 8.92 -13.58
CA GLY A 285 10.37 8.03 -14.22
C GLY A 285 10.92 7.01 -13.25
N PHE A 286 10.14 5.98 -12.91
CA PHE A 286 10.58 4.59 -12.69
C PHE A 286 9.36 3.73 -12.32
N ARG A 287 9.13 2.64 -13.09
CA ARG A 287 7.93 1.79 -12.99
C ARG A 287 7.87 0.87 -11.76
N ALA A 288 8.90 0.84 -10.90
CA ALA A 288 8.99 -0.11 -9.78
C ALA A 288 8.60 0.45 -8.40
N VAL A 289 8.40 1.77 -8.24
CA VAL A 289 7.98 2.34 -6.94
C VAL A 289 6.97 3.44 -7.19
N ARG A 290 5.67 3.12 -7.07
CA ARG A 290 4.63 4.16 -7.08
C ARG A 290 4.77 4.94 -5.77
N SER A 291 5.06 6.23 -5.87
CA SER A 291 5.07 7.10 -4.70
C SER A 291 3.71 7.02 -3.99
N LEU A 292 3.71 6.84 -2.67
CA LEU A 292 2.50 6.94 -1.85
C LEU A 292 1.87 8.32 -2.10
N LYS A 293 0.80 8.39 -2.92
CA LYS A 293 0.06 9.63 -3.10
C LYS A 293 -0.56 10.01 -1.75
N TYR A 294 -0.26 11.18 -1.19
CA TYR A 294 -1.01 11.74 -0.06
C TYR A 294 -2.40 12.23 -0.50
N GLY A 295 -3.06 11.46 -1.36
CA GLY A 295 -4.39 11.75 -1.89
C GLY A 295 -5.43 11.12 -0.99
N THR A 296 -6.31 11.96 -0.45
CA THR A 296 -7.66 11.59 -0.06
C THR A 296 -8.36 11.03 -1.28
N ASP A 297 -8.55 9.70 -1.34
CA ASP A 297 -9.71 9.04 -1.94
C ASP A 297 -9.37 7.56 -2.06
N GLU A 298 -10.07 6.72 -1.29
CA GLU A 298 -10.69 5.48 -1.79
C GLU A 298 -11.82 5.09 -0.83
N ASN A 299 -13.01 4.90 -1.38
CA ASN A 299 -14.13 4.30 -0.67
C ASN A 299 -13.80 2.83 -0.38
N PHE A 300 -13.10 2.56 0.71
CA PHE A 300 -12.80 1.19 1.17
C PHE A 300 -14.04 0.30 1.12
N SER A 301 -15.19 0.83 1.54
CA SER A 301 -16.50 0.16 1.47
C SER A 301 -16.82 -0.42 0.09
N ASP A 302 -16.45 0.26 -1.00
CA ASP A 302 -16.71 -0.21 -2.37
C ASP A 302 -15.73 -1.30 -2.81
N LEU A 303 -14.47 -1.25 -2.37
CA LEU A 303 -13.51 -2.34 -2.59
C LEU A 303 -13.92 -3.60 -1.84
N TYR A 304 -14.32 -3.48 -0.56
CA TYR A 304 -14.87 -4.59 0.21
C TYR A 304 -16.07 -5.23 -0.49
N LYS A 305 -17.02 -4.42 -0.98
CA LYS A 305 -18.18 -4.92 -1.75
C LYS A 305 -17.77 -5.66 -3.01
N LYS A 306 -16.81 -5.12 -3.77
CA LYS A 306 -16.30 -5.79 -4.98
C LYS A 306 -15.66 -7.13 -4.65
N VAL A 307 -14.81 -7.20 -3.63
CA VAL A 307 -14.16 -8.45 -3.20
C VAL A 307 -15.20 -9.50 -2.82
N MET A 308 -16.19 -9.13 -2.00
CA MET A 308 -17.26 -10.06 -1.60
C MET A 308 -18.11 -10.52 -2.78
N PHE A 309 -18.48 -9.61 -3.67
CA PHE A 309 -19.28 -9.93 -4.86
C PHE A 309 -18.52 -10.90 -5.78
N VAL A 310 -17.24 -10.62 -6.05
CA VAL A 310 -16.41 -11.47 -6.91
C VAL A 310 -16.14 -12.83 -6.28
N GLY A 311 -15.90 -12.88 -4.96
CA GLY A 311 -15.68 -14.13 -4.23
C GLY A 311 -16.96 -14.91 -3.86
N GLY A 312 -18.13 -14.47 -4.34
CA GLY A 312 -19.40 -15.17 -4.08
C GLY A 312 -19.82 -15.20 -2.60
N LEU A 313 -19.27 -14.31 -1.77
CA LEU A 313 -19.57 -14.23 -0.34
C LEU A 313 -20.95 -13.64 -0.11
N GLN A 314 -21.88 -14.46 0.40
CA GLN A 314 -23.19 -13.98 0.83
C GLN A 314 -23.08 -13.14 2.10
N GLU A 315 -23.90 -12.09 2.21
CA GLU A 315 -23.89 -11.19 3.38
C GLU A 315 -24.17 -11.94 4.70
N ALA A 316 -24.82 -13.10 4.67
CA ALA A 316 -25.06 -13.95 5.84
C ALA A 316 -23.81 -14.71 6.33
N ALA A 317 -22.90 -15.06 5.42
CA ALA A 317 -21.67 -15.82 5.71
C ALA A 317 -20.50 -14.92 6.13
N LEU A 318 -20.68 -13.59 6.13
CA LEU A 318 -19.64 -12.66 6.51
C LEU A 318 -19.45 -12.60 8.04
N PRO A 319 -18.19 -12.45 8.50
CA PRO A 319 -17.92 -12.14 9.90
C PRO A 319 -18.68 -10.90 10.37
N GLU A 320 -19.10 -10.90 11.64
CA GLU A 320 -19.91 -9.83 12.22
C GLU A 320 -19.24 -8.46 12.10
N ALA A 321 -17.93 -8.39 12.31
CA ALA A 321 -17.15 -7.16 12.19
C ALA A 321 -17.23 -6.54 10.78
N VAL A 322 -17.21 -7.37 9.73
CA VAL A 322 -17.31 -6.93 8.33
C VAL A 322 -18.73 -6.43 8.03
N ARG A 323 -19.74 -7.15 8.50
CA ARG A 323 -21.16 -6.73 8.34
C ARG A 323 -21.44 -5.41 9.02
N ALA A 324 -20.95 -5.23 10.25
CA ALA A 324 -21.10 -3.99 11.01
C ALA A 324 -20.47 -2.80 10.26
N PHE A 325 -19.24 -2.96 9.76
CA PHE A 325 -18.53 -1.93 9.01
C PHE A 325 -19.29 -1.48 7.74
N LEU A 326 -19.87 -2.43 7.00
CA LEU A 326 -20.63 -2.14 5.80
C LEU A 326 -21.95 -1.42 6.09
N ARG A 327 -22.61 -1.74 7.21
CA ARG A 327 -23.81 -1.03 7.68
C ARG A 327 -23.48 0.41 8.08
N GLU A 328 -22.45 0.63 8.89
CA GLU A 328 -21.97 1.98 9.26
C GLU A 328 -21.67 2.81 8.01
N SER A 329 -21.00 2.21 7.01
CA SER A 329 -20.69 2.89 5.74
C SER A 329 -21.93 3.23 4.90
N ARG A 330 -22.99 2.40 4.95
CA ARG A 330 -24.28 2.67 4.27
C ARG A 330 -25.00 3.84 4.96
N ASP A 331 -25.02 3.86 6.29
CA ASP A 331 -25.67 4.91 7.09
C ASP A 331 -24.97 6.27 6.95
N GLU A 332 -23.64 6.29 6.94
CA GLU A 332 -22.84 7.51 6.71
C GLU A 332 -23.16 8.16 5.35
N ARG A 333 -23.27 7.35 4.27
CA ARG A 333 -23.64 7.84 2.92
C ARG A 333 -25.09 8.34 2.86
N GLY A 334 -26.02 7.63 3.50
CA GLY A 334 -27.41 8.05 3.59
C GLY A 334 -27.57 9.39 4.34
N GLY A 335 -26.77 9.60 5.38
CA GLY A 335 -26.71 10.86 6.14
C GLY A 335 -26.12 12.03 5.34
N GLN A 336 -25.04 11.80 4.58
CA GLN A 336 -24.44 12.84 3.72
C GLN A 336 -25.35 13.24 2.56
N GLN A 337 -26.03 12.31 1.90
CA GLN A 337 -27.00 12.62 0.84
C GLN A 337 -28.21 13.42 1.38
N ARG A 338 -28.67 13.12 2.60
CA ARG A 338 -29.74 13.88 3.25
C ARG A 338 -29.30 15.30 3.64
N ARG A 339 -28.07 15.49 4.12
CA ARG A 339 -27.51 16.82 4.43
C ARG A 339 -27.23 17.65 3.18
N GLY A 340 -26.74 17.03 2.09
CA GLY A 340 -26.55 17.70 0.80
C GLY A 340 -27.87 18.19 0.18
N ARG A 341 -28.96 17.43 0.34
CA ARG A 341 -30.31 17.88 -0.07
C ARG A 341 -30.87 19.00 0.80
N ALA A 342 -30.56 19.04 2.10
CA ALA A 342 -31.03 20.09 3.00
C ALA A 342 -30.30 21.44 2.80
N SER A 343 -29.10 21.43 2.21
CA SER A 343 -28.30 22.64 1.92
C SER A 343 -28.60 23.27 0.55
N GLY A 344 -29.40 22.63 -0.31
CA GLY A 344 -29.65 23.08 -1.69
C GLY A 344 -31.04 23.70 -1.94
N GLY A 345 -31.85 23.94 -0.92
CA GLY A 345 -33.22 24.40 -1.07
C GLY A 345 -33.53 25.62 -0.20
N GLY A 346 -33.16 26.81 -0.66
CA GLY A 346 -33.44 28.04 0.07
C GLY A 346 -33.26 29.30 -0.77
N GLY A 347 -34.19 29.57 -1.69
CA GLY A 347 -34.28 30.87 -2.36
C GLY A 347 -35.22 30.85 -3.56
N GLY A 348 -36.47 31.30 -3.37
CA GLY A 348 -37.40 31.50 -4.48
C GLY A 348 -38.88 31.46 -4.12
N ARG A 349 -39.32 32.28 -3.15
CA ARG A 349 -40.72 32.72 -3.07
C ARG A 349 -40.83 34.07 -3.78
N GLY A 350 -41.78 34.20 -4.70
CA GLY A 350 -42.29 35.52 -5.10
C GLY A 350 -42.92 35.60 -6.48
N GLY A 351 -44.25 35.45 -6.54
CA GLY A 351 -45.09 36.47 -7.18
C GLY A 351 -45.66 36.25 -8.59
N MET A 352 -47.00 36.21 -8.62
CA MET A 352 -47.92 36.89 -9.57
C MET A 352 -48.30 36.23 -10.91
N ASP A 353 -49.55 35.75 -10.91
CA ASP A 353 -50.68 36.07 -11.82
C ASP A 353 -50.44 36.18 -13.33
N GLY A 354 -51.18 35.39 -14.11
CA GLY A 354 -51.31 35.57 -15.55
C GLY A 354 -52.13 34.51 -16.28
N LEU A 355 -53.43 34.79 -16.37
CA LEU A 355 -54.49 34.25 -17.23
C LEU A 355 -54.12 33.54 -18.56
N GLY A 356 -54.99 32.60 -18.93
CA GLY A 356 -55.24 32.11 -20.31
C GLY A 356 -54.72 30.69 -20.52
N GLY A 357 -55.47 29.70 -20.99
CA GLY A 357 -56.71 29.69 -21.76
C GLY A 357 -56.50 28.71 -22.93
N HIS A 358 -57.37 27.69 -23.03
CA HIS A 358 -57.48 26.70 -24.13
C HIS A 358 -56.29 25.75 -24.34
N GLY A 359 -56.47 24.48 -24.68
CA GLY A 359 -57.66 23.70 -25.03
C GLY A 359 -57.23 22.37 -25.65
N GLY A 360 -58.15 21.41 -25.70
CA GLY A 360 -58.14 20.16 -26.52
C GLY A 360 -56.96 19.21 -26.28
N GLY A 361 -57.09 17.90 -26.21
CA GLY A 361 -58.11 16.92 -26.59
C GLY A 361 -57.45 15.56 -26.29
N SER A 362 -58.21 14.58 -25.84
CA SER A 362 -58.53 13.37 -26.62
C SER A 362 -57.31 12.53 -26.99
N ASP A 363 -57.28 11.21 -26.91
CA ASP A 363 -58.07 10.12 -26.34
C ASP A 363 -57.24 8.88 -26.79
N GLU A 364 -57.66 7.69 -26.33
CA GLU A 364 -57.35 6.38 -26.90
C GLU A 364 -55.97 5.79 -26.55
N ASP A 365 -55.92 4.80 -25.66
CA ASP A 365 -56.36 3.39 -25.82
C ASP A 365 -55.53 2.60 -26.83
N GLY A 366 -55.00 1.47 -26.37
CA GLY A 366 -54.28 0.53 -27.22
C GLY A 366 -53.44 -0.47 -26.45
N ALA A 367 -54.09 -1.26 -25.60
CA ALA A 367 -53.52 -2.46 -25.01
C ALA A 367 -53.52 -3.64 -26.04
N PRO A 368 -53.12 -4.87 -25.69
CA PRO A 368 -52.04 -5.60 -26.36
C PRO A 368 -52.54 -6.78 -27.20
N GLY A 369 -51.68 -7.39 -28.01
CA GLY A 369 -51.98 -8.70 -28.59
C GLY A 369 -50.95 -9.17 -29.60
N GLY A 370 -50.60 -10.46 -29.54
CA GLY A 370 -49.88 -11.11 -30.64
C GLY A 370 -49.08 -12.36 -30.28
N VAL A 371 -49.78 -13.41 -29.85
CA VAL A 371 -49.29 -14.81 -29.88
C VAL A 371 -49.15 -15.28 -31.33
N ARG A 372 -48.13 -16.11 -31.61
CA ARG A 372 -48.01 -17.18 -32.65
C ARG A 372 -46.62 -17.80 -32.45
N ASP A 373 -46.40 -19.05 -32.05
CA ASP A 373 -46.92 -20.37 -32.46
C ASP A 373 -46.37 -20.90 -33.80
N GLY A 374 -45.92 -22.16 -33.78
CA GLY A 374 -45.38 -22.98 -34.88
C GLY A 374 -43.86 -22.85 -35.09
N GLY A 375 -43.05 -23.90 -35.13
CA GLY A 375 -43.29 -25.34 -35.26
C GLY A 375 -42.11 -25.96 -36.03
N ASP A 376 -41.77 -27.19 -35.63
CA ASP A 376 -41.22 -28.30 -36.43
C ASP A 376 -39.74 -28.32 -36.91
N ASP A 377 -39.06 -29.32 -36.33
CA ASP A 377 -38.46 -30.50 -36.98
C ASP A 377 -37.06 -30.52 -37.63
N ASP A 378 -36.43 -31.67 -37.29
CA ASP A 378 -35.51 -32.53 -38.05
C ASP A 378 -33.98 -32.33 -38.06
N ASP A 379 -33.34 -33.34 -37.46
CA ASP A 379 -32.22 -34.18 -37.95
C ASP A 379 -30.95 -33.53 -38.53
N ALA A 380 -29.84 -33.66 -37.78
CA ALA A 380 -28.58 -34.31 -38.20
C ALA A 380 -27.58 -34.43 -37.03
#